data_AF-A0A967TGX8-F1
#
_entry.id   AF-A0A967TGX8-F1
#
_cell.length_a   1.000
_cell.length_b   1.000
_cell.length_c   1.000
_cell.angle_alpha   90.00
_cell.angle_beta   90.00
_cell.angle_gamma   90.00
#
_symmetry.space_group_name_H-M   'P 1'
#
loop_
_entity.id
_entity.type
_entity.pdbx_description
1 polymer ?
#
loop_
_entity_poly.entity_id
_entity_poly.type
_entity_poly.pdbx_seq_one_letter_code
_entity_poly.pdbx_strand_id
1 'polypeptide(L)'
;MGVVFYFARQYDKAILQYRKALEMDRGFVRAYVTLGSALGKKGMYQQAIHMYERAMNITGDRSKIAALGRVYALSGKKDKALKIIDELKELSKQRYISPYCITLIYANLGEIDQAIEWLQKAYEE
;
A
#
# COMPACT_ATOMS: atom_id res chain seq x y z
N MET A 1 -3.61 -4.89 20.47
CA MET A 1 -3.66 -3.42 20.70
C MET A 1 -3.20 -2.57 19.52
N GLY A 2 -2.11 -2.89 18.80
CA GLY A 2 -1.59 -2.04 17.70
C GLY A 2 -2.63 -1.65 16.62
N VAL A 3 -3.49 -2.59 16.23
CA VAL A 3 -4.57 -2.36 15.24
C VAL A 3 -5.57 -1.30 15.73
N VAL A 4 -5.91 -1.32 17.02
CA VAL A 4 -6.87 -0.39 17.64
C VAL A 4 -6.32 1.03 17.59
N PHE A 5 -5.03 1.22 17.89
CA PHE A 5 -4.39 2.54 17.78
C PHE A 5 -4.37 3.05 16.33
N TYR A 6 -4.16 2.16 15.35
CA TYR A 6 -4.22 2.55 13.94
C TYR A 6 -5.61 3.05 13.53
N PHE A 7 -6.67 2.33 13.89
CA PHE A 7 -8.04 2.75 13.59
C PHE A 7 -8.47 4.00 14.38
N ALA A 8 -7.95 4.18 15.59
CA ALA A 8 -8.11 5.41 16.37
C ALA A 8 -7.25 6.60 15.85
N ARG A 9 -6.58 6.44 14.69
CA ARG A 9 -5.64 7.41 14.10
C ARG A 9 -4.46 7.82 15.01
N GLN A 10 -4.21 7.05 16.07
CA GLN A 10 -3.07 7.21 16.97
C GLN A 10 -1.83 6.53 16.36
N TYR A 11 -1.38 7.04 15.21
CA TYR A 11 -0.36 6.39 14.40
C TYR A 11 0.99 6.23 15.11
N ASP A 12 1.39 7.19 15.94
CA ASP A 12 2.65 7.08 16.71
C ASP A 12 2.63 5.91 17.70
N LYS A 13 1.51 5.73 18.41
CA LYS A 13 1.35 4.58 19.31
C LYS A 13 1.27 3.27 18.54
N ALA A 14 0.59 3.26 17.39
CA ALA A 14 0.55 2.09 16.52
C ALA A 14 1.97 1.71 16.04
N ILE A 15 2.75 2.68 15.58
CA ILE A 15 4.14 2.49 15.14
C ILE A 15 4.99 1.89 16.26
N LEU A 16 4.95 2.46 17.47
CA LEU A 16 5.70 1.97 18.61
C LEU A 16 5.34 0.51 18.95
N GLN A 17 4.05 0.20 18.99
CA GLN A 17 3.56 -1.16 19.30
C GLN A 17 3.98 -2.18 18.24
N TYR A 18 3.90 -1.82 16.95
CA TYR A 18 4.31 -2.73 15.88
C TYR A 18 5.83 -2.90 15.78
N ARG A 19 6.62 -1.89 16.12
CA ARG A 19 8.09 -2.05 16.22
C ARG A 19 8.45 -3.05 17.32
N LYS A 20 7.86 -2.93 18.50
CA LYS A 20 8.06 -3.92 19.58
C LYS A 20 7.62 -5.33 19.17
N ALA A 21 6.49 -5.45 18.46
CA ALA A 21 6.05 -6.74 17.95
C ALA A 21 7.07 -7.37 16.99
N LEU A 22 7.72 -6.57 16.14
CA LEU A 22 8.76 -7.02 15.21
C LEU A 22 10.11 -7.31 15.91
N GLU A 23 10.38 -6.69 17.06
CA GLU A 23 11.53 -7.04 17.90
C GLU A 23 11.36 -8.43 18.52
N MET A 24 10.12 -8.78 18.92
CA MET A 24 9.79 -10.09 19.47
C MET A 24 9.68 -11.18 18.40
N ASP A 25 9.05 -10.88 17.27
CA ASP A 25 8.88 -11.79 16.14
C ASP A 25 9.15 -11.06 14.82
N ARG A 26 10.36 -11.27 14.29
CA ARG A 26 10.80 -10.70 13.01
C ARG A 26 10.06 -11.29 11.80
N GLY A 27 9.35 -12.40 11.97
CA GLY A 27 8.53 -13.06 10.96
C GLY A 27 7.08 -12.58 10.94
N PHE A 28 6.68 -11.67 11.84
CA PHE A 28 5.28 -11.26 11.95
C PHE A 28 4.84 -10.32 10.81
N VAL A 29 4.49 -10.91 9.67
CA VAL A 29 4.10 -10.22 8.41
C VAL A 29 3.05 -9.14 8.64
N ARG A 30 2.02 -9.44 9.44
CA ARG A 30 0.93 -8.49 9.71
C ARG A 30 1.44 -7.21 10.37
N ALA A 31 2.46 -7.30 11.23
CA ALA A 31 3.07 -6.11 11.81
C ALA A 31 3.76 -5.24 10.76
N TYR A 32 4.50 -5.82 9.80
CA TYR A 32 5.08 -5.05 8.70
C TYR A 32 4.00 -4.31 7.88
N VAL A 33 2.91 -4.98 7.52
CA VAL A 33 1.83 -4.38 6.72
C VAL A 33 1.15 -3.23 7.47
N THR A 34 0.81 -3.42 8.75
CA THR A 34 0.15 -2.36 9.51
C THR A 34 1.11 -1.22 9.86
N LEU A 35 2.38 -1.52 10.15
CA LEU A 35 3.42 -0.51 10.36
C LEU A 35 3.64 0.32 9.10
N GLY A 36 3.72 -0.30 7.93
CA GLY A 36 3.81 0.41 6.64
C GLY A 36 2.61 1.34 6.40
N SER A 37 1.41 0.87 6.74
CA SER A 37 0.19 1.68 6.64
C SER A 37 0.21 2.89 7.57
N ALA A 38 0.62 2.70 8.83
CA ALA A 38 0.73 3.77 9.81
C ALA A 38 1.80 4.81 9.42
N LEU A 39 2.97 4.34 8.96
CA LEU A 39 4.05 5.20 8.47
C LEU A 39 3.62 6.02 7.25
N GLY A 40 2.92 5.40 6.30
CA GLY A 40 2.39 6.09 5.12
C GLY A 40 1.39 7.18 5.50
N LYS A 41 0.54 6.94 6.50
CA LYS A 41 -0.39 7.96 7.03
C LYS A 41 0.33 9.11 7.75
N LYS A 42 1.52 8.89 8.30
CA LYS A 42 2.38 9.94 8.87
C LYS A 42 3.25 10.67 7.85
N GLY A 43 3.20 10.33 6.57
CA GLY A 43 4.08 10.90 5.55
C GLY A 43 5.49 10.31 5.54
N MET A 44 5.76 9.28 6.34
CA MET A 44 7.06 8.62 6.43
C MET A 44 7.21 7.57 5.32
N TYR A 45 7.08 8.02 4.06
CA TYR A 45 6.86 7.14 2.91
C TYR A 45 8.01 6.16 2.66
N GLN A 46 9.26 6.58 2.81
CA GLN A 46 10.41 5.70 2.60
C GLN A 46 10.42 4.51 3.57
N GLN A 47 10.05 4.74 4.84
CA GLN A 47 9.95 3.68 5.82
C GLN A 47 8.74 2.78 5.53
N ALA A 48 7.62 3.38 5.11
CA ALA A 48 6.44 2.63 4.71
C ALA A 48 6.71 1.67 3.53
N ILE A 49 7.43 2.14 2.50
CA ILE A 49 7.89 1.33 1.37
C ILE A 49 8.69 0.14 1.87
N HIS A 50 9.69 0.38 2.72
CA HIS A 50 10.53 -0.71 3.25
C HIS A 50 9.71 -1.78 3.99
N MET A 51 8.72 -1.37 4.78
CA MET A 51 7.86 -2.32 5.49
C MET A 51 7.00 -3.16 4.55
N TYR A 52 6.41 -2.56 3.51
CA TYR A 52 5.63 -3.31 2.53
C TYR A 52 6.50 -4.27 1.69
N GLU A 53 7.69 -3.84 1.28
CA GLU A 53 8.64 -4.71 0.55
C GLU A 53 9.08 -5.89 1.42
N ARG A 54 9.39 -5.65 2.70
CA ARG A 54 9.70 -6.74 3.65
C ARG A 54 8.54 -7.71 3.80
N ALA A 55 7.31 -7.22 3.97
CA ALA A 55 6.14 -8.08 4.09
C ALA A 55 5.98 -9.00 2.87
N MET A 56 6.06 -8.44 1.66
CA MET A 56 5.91 -9.21 0.41
C MET A 56 7.07 -10.18 0.18
N ASN A 57 8.30 -9.83 0.57
CA ASN A 57 9.45 -10.73 0.46
C ASN A 57 9.34 -11.94 1.41
N ILE A 58 8.74 -11.78 2.59
CA ILE A 58 8.56 -12.88 3.55
C ILE A 58 7.47 -13.84 3.06
N THR A 59 6.35 -13.32 2.56
CA THR A 59 5.20 -14.17 2.19
C THR A 59 5.21 -14.64 0.74
N GLY A 60 5.95 -13.98 -0.15
CA GLY A 60 5.72 -14.09 -1.60
C GLY A 60 4.37 -13.52 -2.07
N ASP A 61 3.44 -13.26 -1.14
CA ASP A 61 2.13 -12.70 -1.42
C ASP A 61 2.20 -11.23 -1.84
N ARG A 62 1.73 -10.96 -3.07
CA ARG A 62 1.63 -9.62 -3.66
C ARG A 62 0.30 -8.92 -3.36
N SER A 63 -0.53 -9.42 -2.44
CA SER A 63 -1.83 -8.80 -2.08
C SER A 63 -1.70 -7.35 -1.58
N LYS A 64 -0.52 -6.94 -1.12
CA LYS A 64 -0.24 -5.57 -0.63
C LYS A 64 0.40 -4.66 -1.67
N ILE A 65 0.52 -5.12 -2.91
CA ILE A 65 1.19 -4.35 -3.97
C ILE A 65 0.48 -3.02 -4.27
N ALA A 66 -0.85 -2.97 -4.21
CA ALA A 66 -1.60 -1.72 -4.36
C ALA A 66 -1.28 -0.70 -3.26
N ALA A 67 -1.09 -1.15 -2.02
CA ALA A 67 -0.70 -0.28 -0.92
C ALA A 67 0.71 0.28 -1.13
N LEU A 68 1.64 -0.54 -1.64
CA LEU A 68 2.98 -0.08 -2.02
C LEU A 68 2.92 0.95 -3.17
N GLY A 69 2.14 0.69 -4.22
CA GLY A 69 1.95 1.62 -5.34
C GLY A 69 1.39 2.97 -4.88
N ARG A 70 0.43 2.96 -3.96
CA ARG A 70 -0.11 4.19 -3.36
C ARG A 70 0.95 4.98 -2.59
N VAL A 71 1.79 4.31 -1.80
CA VAL A 71 2.88 4.99 -1.09
C VAL A 71 3.93 5.51 -2.07
N TYR A 72 4.22 4.79 -3.15
CA TYR A 72 5.10 5.29 -4.20
C TYR A 72 4.57 6.58 -4.84
N ALA A 73 3.27 6.61 -5.18
CA ALA A 73 2.61 7.81 -5.69
C ALA A 73 2.72 8.99 -4.71
N LEU A 74 2.33 8.78 -3.45
CA LEU A 74 2.43 9.80 -2.40
C LEU A 74 3.85 10.29 -2.12
N SER A 75 4.85 9.44 -2.36
CA SER A 75 6.27 9.79 -2.21
C SER A 75 6.88 10.53 -3.41
N GLY A 76 6.09 10.82 -4.44
CA GLY A 76 6.55 11.45 -5.69
C GLY A 76 7.33 10.51 -6.61
N LYS A 77 7.41 9.21 -6.31
CA LYS A 77 8.12 8.21 -7.13
C LYS A 77 7.24 7.72 -8.26
N LYS A 78 6.94 8.61 -9.21
CA LYS A 78 6.02 8.39 -10.32
C LYS A 78 6.32 7.11 -11.10
N ASP A 79 7.56 6.92 -11.54
CA ASP A 79 7.94 5.75 -12.35
C ASP A 79 7.68 4.42 -11.64
N LYS A 80 7.91 4.38 -10.33
CA LYS A 80 7.66 3.17 -9.52
C LYS A 80 6.17 2.94 -9.34
N ALA A 81 5.38 4.00 -9.14
CA ALA A 81 3.93 3.89 -9.03
C ALA A 81 3.29 3.40 -10.36
N LEU A 82 3.78 3.90 -11.50
CA LEU A 82 3.33 3.46 -12.83
C LEU A 82 3.65 1.98 -13.07
N LYS A 83 4.86 1.53 -12.73
CA LYS A 83 5.20 0.09 -12.80
C LYS A 83 4.26 -0.78 -11.96
N ILE A 84 3.85 -0.29 -10.78
CA ILE A 84 2.88 -1.02 -9.94
C ILE A 84 1.50 -1.04 -10.59
N ILE A 85 1.08 0.04 -11.25
CA ILE A 85 -0.18 0.06 -12.00
C ILE A 85 -0.15 -0.98 -13.13
N ASP A 86 0.93 -1.04 -13.92
CA ASP A 86 1.06 -2.03 -15.00
C ASP A 86 1.00 -3.46 -14.44
N GLU A 87 1.68 -3.70 -13.32
CA GLU A 87 1.63 -5.00 -12.67
C GLU A 87 0.22 -5.33 -12.13
N LEU A 88 -0.49 -4.36 -11.56
CA LEU A 88 -1.87 -4.55 -11.11
C LEU A 88 -2.82 -4.87 -12.27
N LYS A 89 -2.61 -4.26 -13.44
CA LYS A 89 -3.37 -4.55 -14.68
C LYS A 89 -3.08 -5.95 -15.21
N GLU A 90 -1.84 -6.42 -15.16
CA GLU A 90 -1.54 -7.81 -15.54
C GLU A 90 -2.13 -8.81 -14.54
N LEU A 91 -2.06 -8.50 -13.24
CA LEU A 91 -2.67 -9.32 -12.20
C LEU A 91 -4.20 -9.35 -12.32
N SER A 92 -4.84 -8.26 -12.75
CA SER A 92 -6.30 -8.20 -12.89
C SER A 92 -6.84 -9.15 -13.97
N LYS A 93 -6.01 -9.51 -14.96
CA LYS A 93 -6.36 -10.52 -15.98
C LYS A 93 -6.42 -11.94 -15.41
N GLN A 94 -5.69 -12.20 -14.32
CA GLN A 94 -5.58 -13.53 -13.72
C GLN A 94 -6.48 -13.70 -12.50
N ARG A 95 -6.72 -12.62 -11.75
CA ARG A 95 -7.55 -12.61 -10.55
C ARG A 95 -8.28 -11.28 -10.42
N TYR A 96 -9.39 -11.28 -9.70
CA TYR A 96 -10.08 -10.03 -9.40
C TYR A 96 -9.18 -9.09 -8.58
N ILE A 97 -8.92 -7.90 -9.14
CA ILE A 97 -8.30 -6.76 -8.46
C ILE A 97 -9.30 -5.63 -8.56
N SER A 98 -9.70 -5.07 -7.42
CA SER A 98 -10.59 -3.92 -7.41
C SER A 98 -9.98 -2.78 -8.24
N PRO A 99 -10.67 -2.29 -9.28
CA PRO A 99 -10.15 -1.21 -10.13
C PRO A 99 -9.90 0.08 -9.34
N TYR A 100 -10.63 0.27 -8.23
CA TYR A 100 -10.40 1.33 -7.25
C TYR A 100 -8.94 1.43 -6.81
N CYS A 101 -8.22 0.30 -6.70
CA CYS A 101 -6.80 0.31 -6.35
C CYS A 101 -5.94 1.08 -7.37
N ILE A 102 -6.17 0.86 -8.67
CA ILE A 102 -5.43 1.52 -9.74
C ILE A 102 -5.83 3.00 -9.83
N THR A 103 -7.14 3.28 -9.81
CA THR A 103 -7.69 4.64 -9.77
C THR A 103 -7.09 5.46 -8.64
N LEU A 104 -7.00 4.88 -7.44
CA LEU A 104 -6.44 5.56 -6.28
C LEU A 104 -4.95 5.87 -6.47
N ILE A 105 -4.17 5.04 -7.15
CA ILE A 105 -2.75 5.33 -7.42
C ILE A 105 -2.63 6.49 -8.41
N TYR A 106 -3.39 6.47 -9.52
CA TYR A 106 -3.42 7.59 -10.48
C TYR A 106 -3.84 8.91 -9.81
N ALA A 107 -4.88 8.89 -8.96
CA ALA A 107 -5.32 10.06 -8.22
C ALA A 107 -4.22 10.61 -7.30
N ASN A 108 -3.47 9.75 -6.61
CA ASN A 108 -2.35 10.19 -5.76
C ASN A 108 -1.12 10.67 -6.56
N LEU A 109 -1.03 10.35 -7.86
CA LEU A 109 -0.03 10.92 -8.77
C LEU A 109 -0.46 12.28 -9.35
N GLY A 110 -1.71 12.69 -9.15
CA GLY A 110 -2.29 13.86 -9.81
C GLY A 110 -2.77 13.61 -11.24
N GLU A 111 -2.74 12.35 -11.71
CA GLU A 111 -3.19 11.94 -13.05
C GLU A 111 -4.71 11.71 -13.03
N ILE A 112 -5.48 12.78 -12.84
CA ILE A 112 -6.93 12.71 -12.61
C ILE A 112 -7.66 12.15 -13.83
N ASP A 113 -7.23 12.52 -15.05
CA ASP A 113 -7.87 12.06 -16.29
C ASP A 113 -7.81 10.53 -16.40
N GLN A 114 -6.62 9.95 -16.14
CA GLN A 114 -6.41 8.51 -16.13
C GLN A 114 -7.18 7.82 -15.01
N ALA A 115 -7.32 8.48 -13.84
CA ALA A 115 -8.11 7.96 -12.74
C ALA A 115 -9.61 7.85 -13.12
N ILE A 116 -10.16 8.87 -13.80
CA ILE A 116 -11.57 8.90 -14.24
C ILE A 116 -11.80 7.85 -15.33
N GLU A 117 -10.94 7.79 -16.35
CA GLU A 117 -11.03 6.81 -17.43
C GLU A 117 -11.06 5.38 -16.87
N TRP A 118 -10.16 5.08 -15.94
CA TRP A 118 -10.09 3.76 -15.33
C TRP A 118 -11.28 3.44 -14.43
N LEU A 119 -11.82 4.45 -13.75
CA LEU A 119 -13.02 4.29 -12.92
C LEU A 119 -14.27 4.01 -13.76
N GLN A 120 -14.40 4.66 -14.92
CA GLN A 120 -15.51 4.40 -15.86
C GLN A 120 -15.43 2.99 -16.41
N LYS A 121 -14.24 2.59 -16.88
CA LYS A 121 -14.01 1.23 -17.38
C LYS A 121 -14.35 0.15 -16.35
N ALA A 122 -14.08 0.43 -15.08
CA ALA A 122 -14.41 -0.44 -13.96
C ALA A 122 -15.90 -0.55 -13.62
N TYR A 123 -16.70 0.44 -14.03
CA TYR A 123 -18.14 0.47 -13.78
C TYR A 123 -18.93 -0.20 -14.92
N GLU A 124 -18.35 -0.29 -16.10
CA GLU A 124 -18.94 -0.89 -17.30
C GLU A 124 -18.74 -2.42 -17.40
N GLU A 125 -17.78 -2.99 -16.65
CA GLU A 125 -17.56 -4.44 -16.47
C GLU A 125 -18.40 -5.03 -15.33
#